data_AF-A0A661VME5-F1
#
_entry.id   AF-A0A661VME5-F1
#
_cell.length_a   1.000
_cell.length_b   1.000
_cell.length_c   1.000
_cell.angle_alpha   90.00
_cell.angle_beta   90.00
_cell.angle_gamma   90.00
#
_symmetry.space_group_name_H-M   'P 1'
#
loop_
_entity.id
_entity.type
_entity.pdbx_description
1 polymer ?
#
loop_
_entity_poly.entity_id
_entity_poly.type
_entity_poly.pdbx_seq_one_letter_code
_entity_poly.pdbx_strand_id
1 'polypeptide(L)'
;SRIREYYADMGSVALGNQPHYLASALYKLVYGSAMAPRDAVKQMEGYKAFFLNDPSRARAEINELREIDSDMSGTVDREELMNLRGKRIKISTSDRLMELFSTHPNMLKRIRYLSTLSPAGETRVIY
;
A
#
# COMPACT_ATOMS: atom_id res chain seq x y z
N SER A 1 -1.60 -1.69 -14.69
CA SER A 1 -3.01 -1.23 -14.63
C SER A 1 -3.56 -1.65 -13.29
N ARG A 2 -4.50 -0.90 -12.71
CA ARG A 2 -4.93 -1.09 -11.32
C ARG A 2 -5.41 -2.52 -11.00
N ILE A 3 -6.17 -3.12 -11.91
CA ILE A 3 -6.64 -4.50 -11.77
C ILE A 3 -5.46 -5.47 -11.61
N ARG A 4 -4.40 -5.33 -12.41
CA ARG A 4 -3.22 -6.20 -12.32
C ARG A 4 -2.51 -6.09 -10.97
N GLU A 5 -2.47 -4.91 -10.35
CA GLU A 5 -1.88 -4.74 -9.02
C GLU A 5 -2.64 -5.54 -7.96
N TYR A 6 -3.98 -5.48 -7.95
CA TYR A 6 -4.80 -6.27 -7.02
C TYR A 6 -4.68 -7.78 -7.27
N TYR A 7 -4.61 -8.20 -8.54
CA TYR A 7 -4.37 -9.61 -8.87
C TYR A 7 -2.97 -10.07 -8.44
N ALA A 8 -1.95 -9.22 -8.55
CA ALA A 8 -0.60 -9.52 -8.07
C ALA A 8 -0.56 -9.62 -6.53
N ASP A 9 -1.25 -8.72 -5.83
CA ASP A 9 -1.40 -8.77 -4.37
C ASP A 9 -2.07 -10.07 -3.93
N MET A 10 -3.19 -10.43 -4.57
CA MET A 10 -3.90 -11.67 -4.31
C MET A 10 -3.04 -12.91 -4.63
N GLY A 11 -2.37 -12.89 -5.78
CA GLY A 11 -1.48 -13.98 -6.20
C GLY A 11 -0.33 -14.20 -5.23
N SER A 12 0.26 -13.11 -4.72
CA SER A 12 1.31 -13.18 -3.70
C SER A 12 0.84 -13.91 -2.44
N VAL A 13 -0.38 -13.59 -1.97
CA VAL A 13 -0.98 -14.24 -0.80
C VAL A 13 -1.35 -15.70 -1.10
N ALA A 14 -1.90 -15.98 -2.28
CA ALA A 14 -2.24 -17.34 -2.71
C ALA A 14 -1.01 -18.26 -2.80
N LEU A 15 0.17 -17.70 -3.08
CA LEU A 15 1.45 -18.41 -3.07
C LEU A 15 2.04 -18.61 -1.66
N GLY A 16 1.34 -18.18 -0.61
CA GLY A 16 1.72 -18.40 0.80
C GLY A 16 2.40 -17.22 1.48
N ASN A 17 2.55 -16.06 0.82
CA ASN A 17 3.08 -14.88 1.49
C ASN A 17 2.08 -14.32 2.49
N GLN A 18 2.57 -13.90 3.65
CA GLN A 18 1.71 -13.27 4.65
C GLN A 18 1.37 -11.84 4.22
N PRO A 19 0.09 -11.42 4.21
CA PRO A 19 -0.31 -10.10 3.70
C PRO A 19 0.36 -8.91 4.37
N HIS A 20 0.69 -9.01 5.66
CA HIS A 20 1.36 -7.94 6.41
C HIS A 20 2.80 -7.66 5.92
N TYR A 21 3.50 -8.66 5.37
CA TYR A 21 4.80 -8.42 4.74
C TYR A 21 4.66 -7.59 3.46
N LEU A 22 3.64 -7.89 2.64
CA LEU A 22 3.39 -7.09 1.45
C LEU A 22 2.93 -5.68 1.83
N ALA A 23 2.06 -5.54 2.82
CA ALA A 23 1.65 -4.23 3.35
C ALA A 23 2.84 -3.40 3.83
N SER A 24 3.77 -4.01 4.58
CA SER A 24 5.01 -3.37 5.01
C SER A 24 5.91 -2.95 3.83
N ALA A 25 5.99 -3.77 2.77
CA ALA A 25 6.76 -3.44 1.58
C ALA A 25 6.15 -2.23 0.84
N LEU A 26 4.82 -2.21 0.66
CA LEU A 26 4.11 -1.09 0.05
C LEU A 26 4.30 0.20 0.85
N TYR A 27 4.21 0.13 2.18
CA TYR A 27 4.48 1.26 3.07
C TYR A 27 5.89 1.83 2.84
N LYS A 28 6.91 0.97 2.84
CA LYS A 28 8.31 1.37 2.68
C LYS A 28 8.59 1.99 1.31
N LEU A 29 7.96 1.49 0.24
CA LEU A 29 8.09 2.07 -1.10
C LEU A 29 7.53 3.50 -1.16
N VAL A 30 6.37 3.73 -0.55
CA VAL A 30 5.79 5.07 -0.44
C VAL A 30 6.66 5.95 0.43
N TYR A 31 7.09 5.48 1.59
CA TYR A 31 7.97 6.23 2.48
C TYR A 31 9.26 6.65 1.76
N GLY A 32 9.97 5.72 1.12
CA GLY A 32 11.19 6.00 0.37
C GLY A 32 10.97 7.02 -0.75
N SER A 33 9.88 6.87 -1.50
CA SER A 33 9.50 7.81 -2.57
C SER A 33 9.15 9.20 -2.02
N ALA A 34 8.49 9.28 -0.86
CA ALA A 34 8.10 10.53 -0.21
C ALA A 34 9.30 11.30 0.37
N MET A 35 10.32 10.56 0.81
CA MET A 35 11.58 11.12 1.32
C MET A 35 12.55 11.53 0.20
N ALA A 36 12.32 11.09 -1.04
CA ALA A 36 13.17 11.44 -2.16
C ALA A 36 13.17 12.96 -2.43
N PRO A 37 14.31 13.54 -2.85
CA PRO A 37 14.39 14.94 -3.26
C PRO A 37 13.39 15.26 -4.39
N ARG A 38 12.81 16.46 -4.39
CA ARG A 38 11.81 16.85 -5.42
C ARG A 38 12.35 16.74 -6.84
N ASP A 39 13.61 17.10 -7.06
CA ASP A 39 14.24 17.00 -8.38
C ASP A 39 14.39 15.55 -8.84
N ALA A 40 14.70 14.64 -7.91
CA ALA A 40 14.75 13.21 -8.18
C ALA A 40 13.35 12.67 -8.54
N VAL A 41 12.32 13.03 -7.77
CA VAL A 41 10.93 12.65 -8.07
C VAL A 41 10.52 13.15 -9.46
N LYS A 42 10.84 14.41 -9.79
CA LYS A 42 10.54 15.00 -11.09
C LYS A 42 11.25 14.28 -12.25
N GLN A 43 12.49 13.86 -12.06
CA GLN A 43 13.20 13.03 -13.05
C GLN A 43 12.55 11.64 -13.20
N MET A 44 12.05 11.05 -12.10
CA MET A 44 11.38 9.74 -12.10
C MET A 44 9.98 9.77 -12.73
N GLU A 45 9.31 10.93 -12.77
CA GLU A 45 7.95 11.06 -13.35
C GLU A 45 7.87 10.53 -14.79
N GLY A 46 8.91 10.75 -15.60
CA GLY A 46 8.98 10.26 -16.98
C GLY A 46 9.01 8.73 -17.12
N TYR A 47 9.42 8.03 -16.05
CA TYR A 47 9.55 6.58 -15.99
C TYR A 47 8.64 5.95 -14.92
N LYS A 48 7.64 6.69 -14.42
CA LYS A 48 6.77 6.25 -13.32
C LYS A 48 6.00 4.94 -13.58
N ALA A 49 5.85 4.56 -14.84
CA ALA A 49 5.20 3.30 -15.24
C ALA A 49 6.01 2.05 -14.84
N PHE A 50 7.33 2.19 -14.61
CA PHE A 50 8.22 1.11 -14.19
C PHE A 50 8.30 0.96 -12.67
N PHE A 51 7.73 1.90 -11.92
CA PHE A 51 7.66 1.83 -10.46
C PHE A 51 6.38 1.11 -10.03
N LEU A 52 6.45 0.45 -8.86
CA LEU A 52 5.30 -0.21 -8.25
C LEU A 52 4.30 0.80 -7.67
N ASN A 53 4.81 1.92 -7.14
CA ASN A 53 4.03 3.06 -6.67
C ASN A 53 4.21 4.28 -7.59
N ASP A 54 3.31 5.25 -7.47
CA ASP A 54 3.47 6.54 -8.13
C ASP A 54 4.36 7.47 -7.26
N PRO A 55 5.64 7.71 -7.64
CA PRO A 55 6.55 8.51 -6.82
C PRO A 55 6.08 9.97 -6.69
N SER A 56 5.38 10.50 -7.69
CA SER A 56 4.83 11.87 -7.66
C SER A 56 3.76 12.07 -6.58
N ARG A 57 3.08 10.98 -6.19
CA ARG A 57 2.01 10.98 -5.19
C ARG A 57 2.44 10.56 -3.81
N ALA A 58 3.64 9.99 -3.67
CA ALA A 58 4.09 9.36 -2.44
C ALA A 58 4.01 10.29 -1.21
N ARG A 59 4.24 11.60 -1.40
CA ARG A 59 4.14 12.61 -0.33
C ARG A 59 2.72 12.85 0.19
N ALA A 60 1.70 12.68 -0.65
CA ALA A 60 0.31 12.74 -0.21
C ALA A 60 -0.07 11.42 0.48
N GLU A 61 0.26 10.30 -0.17
CA GLU A 61 -0.08 8.96 0.33
C GLU A 61 0.59 8.63 1.67
N ILE A 62 1.83 9.09 1.91
CA ILE A 62 2.53 8.78 3.17
C ILE A 62 1.79 9.33 4.40
N ASN A 63 1.08 10.46 4.26
CA ASN A 63 0.30 11.01 5.38
C ASN A 63 -0.87 10.09 5.73
N GLU A 64 -1.53 9.50 4.72
CA GLU A 64 -2.61 8.54 4.92
C GLU A 64 -2.07 7.20 5.48
N LEU A 65 -0.89 6.76 5.02
CA LEU A 65 -0.27 5.51 5.45
C LEU A 65 0.28 5.55 6.87
N ARG A 66 0.75 6.71 7.33
CA ARG A 66 1.19 6.90 8.73
C ARG A 66 0.06 6.70 9.75
N GLU A 67 -1.20 6.73 9.34
CA GLU A 67 -2.34 6.41 10.23
C GLU A 67 -2.51 4.89 10.47
N ILE A 68 -1.83 4.06 9.66
CA ILE A 68 -1.84 2.59 9.79
C ILE A 68 -0.75 2.15 10.77
N ASP A 69 0.48 2.65 10.57
CA ASP A 69 1.68 2.41 11.37
C ASP A 69 1.59 3.19 12.69
N SER A 70 0.87 2.59 13.63
CA SER A 70 0.43 3.21 14.89
C SER A 70 1.55 3.34 15.92
N ASP A 71 2.52 2.43 15.85
CA ASP A 71 3.71 2.44 16.72
C ASP A 71 4.92 3.14 16.08
N MET A 72 4.78 3.60 14.82
CA MET A 72 5.82 4.26 14.03
C MET A 72 7.07 3.37 13.80
N SER A 73 6.88 2.05 13.78
CA SER A 73 7.93 1.07 13.48
C SER A 73 8.43 1.15 12.03
N GLY A 74 7.69 1.81 11.13
CA GLY A 74 7.98 1.82 9.70
C GLY A 74 7.60 0.51 9.00
N THR A 75 6.82 -0.32 9.69
CA THR A 75 6.23 -1.56 9.17
C THR A 75 4.71 -1.54 9.39
N VAL A 76 4.03 -2.49 8.76
CA VAL A 76 2.61 -2.76 9.03
C VAL A 76 2.54 -4.19 9.52
N ASP A 77 2.39 -4.38 10.83
CA ASP A 77 2.32 -5.70 11.42
C ASP A 77 0.95 -6.38 11.19
N ARG A 78 0.78 -7.60 11.71
CA ARG A 78 -0.49 -8.34 11.57
C ARG A 78 -1.64 -7.67 12.31
N GLU A 79 -1.41 -7.15 13.50
CA GLU A 79 -2.44 -6.51 14.31
C GLU A 79 -2.86 -5.18 13.70
N GLU A 80 -1.92 -4.35 13.26
CA GLU A 80 -2.16 -3.10 12.55
C GLU A 80 -2.93 -3.32 11.24
N LEU A 81 -2.54 -4.33 10.47
CA LEU A 81 -3.25 -4.70 9.25
C LEU A 81 -4.68 -5.17 9.55
N MET A 82 -4.88 -5.95 10.61
CA MET A 82 -6.22 -6.41 11.01
C MET A 82 -7.09 -5.25 11.50
N ASN A 83 -6.54 -4.35 12.31
CA ASN A 83 -7.21 -3.14 12.78
C ASN A 83 -7.65 -2.25 11.61
N LEU A 84 -6.89 -2.27 10.50
CA LEU A 84 -7.27 -1.56 9.29
C LEU A 84 -8.63 -2.02 8.74
N ARG A 85 -9.08 -3.27 8.95
CA ARG A 85 -10.40 -3.78 8.47
C ARG A 85 -11.58 -3.03 9.09
N GLY A 86 -11.46 -2.61 10.35
CA GLY A 86 -12.51 -1.87 11.05
C GLY A 86 -12.48 -0.36 10.80
N LYS A 87 -11.33 0.18 10.39
CA LYS A 87 -11.15 1.63 10.17
C LYS A 87 -11.87 2.11 8.91
N ARG A 88 -12.53 3.28 8.99
CA ARG A 88 -12.96 4.03 7.80
C ARG A 88 -11.77 4.77 7.24
N ILE A 89 -11.35 4.41 6.04
CA ILE A 89 -10.26 5.09 5.34
C ILE A 89 -10.78 6.44 4.83
N LYS A 90 -10.15 7.53 5.27
CA LYS A 90 -10.41 8.88 4.76
C LYS A 90 -9.43 9.19 3.64
N ILE A 91 -9.82 8.86 2.40
CA ILE A 91 -9.13 9.37 1.22
C ILE A 91 -9.71 10.74 0.89
N SER A 92 -8.87 11.76 0.76
CA SER A 92 -9.30 13.11 0.41
C SER A 92 -10.00 13.14 -0.96
N THR A 93 -10.87 14.12 -1.19
CA THR A 93 -11.57 14.26 -2.49
C THR A 93 -10.59 14.56 -3.61
N SER A 94 -9.56 15.39 -3.34
CA SER A 94 -8.44 15.64 -4.25
C SER A 94 -7.65 14.38 -4.56
N ASP A 95 -7.39 13.53 -3.56
CA ASP A 95 -6.65 12.28 -3.79
C ASP A 95 -7.41 11.29 -4.65
N ARG A 96 -8.74 11.24 -4.49
CA ARG A 96 -9.63 10.48 -5.37
C ARG A 96 -9.61 10.99 -6.80
N LEU A 97 -9.66 12.32 -6.98
CA LEU A 97 -9.58 12.93 -8.31
C LEU A 97 -8.22 12.64 -8.97
N MET A 98 -7.12 12.86 -8.23
CA MET A 98 -5.76 12.57 -8.70
C MET A 98 -5.55 11.08 -9.01
N GLU A 99 -6.25 10.19 -8.32
CA GLU A 99 -6.18 8.75 -8.58
C GLU A 99 -6.76 8.37 -9.93
N LEU A 100 -7.79 9.07 -10.41
CA LEU A 100 -8.33 8.84 -11.75
C LEU A 100 -7.26 9.06 -12.83
N PHE A 101 -6.35 10.01 -12.60
CA PHE A 101 -5.23 10.34 -13.50
C PHE A 101 -3.97 9.51 -13.25
N SER A 102 -3.90 8.73 -12.17
CA SER A 102 -2.76 7.85 -11.89
C SER A 102 -2.96 6.45 -12.48
N THR A 103 -1.90 5.88 -13.02
CA THR A 103 -1.87 4.50 -13.55
C THR A 103 -1.83 3.45 -12.44
N HIS A 104 -1.52 3.89 -11.22
CA HIS A 104 -1.34 3.08 -10.03
C HIS A 104 -2.52 3.27 -9.07
N PRO A 105 -3.03 2.21 -8.43
CA PRO A 105 -3.99 2.38 -7.35
C PRO A 105 -3.29 2.99 -6.14
N ASN A 106 -4.00 3.79 -5.36
CA ASN A 106 -3.48 4.34 -4.10
C ASN A 106 -3.06 3.18 -3.16
N MET A 107 -1.90 3.32 -2.50
CA MET A 107 -1.29 2.24 -1.73
C MET A 107 -2.10 1.88 -0.48
N LEU A 108 -2.78 2.83 0.15
CA LEU A 108 -3.67 2.58 1.29
C LEU A 108 -4.84 1.67 0.89
N LYS A 109 -5.36 1.80 -0.34
CA LYS A 109 -6.39 0.88 -0.86
C LYS A 109 -5.85 -0.54 -1.06
N ARG A 110 -4.62 -0.69 -1.56
CA ARG A 110 -3.98 -2.00 -1.71
C ARG A 110 -3.72 -2.65 -0.35
N ILE A 111 -3.20 -1.90 0.62
CA ILE A 111 -2.98 -2.38 1.99
C ILE A 111 -4.32 -2.76 2.63
N ARG A 112 -5.37 -1.98 2.41
CA ARG A 112 -6.73 -2.35 2.83
C ARG A 112 -7.20 -3.64 2.18
N TYR A 113 -6.96 -3.82 0.89
CA TYR A 113 -7.29 -5.07 0.20
C TYR A 113 -6.54 -6.25 0.82
N LEU A 114 -5.23 -6.11 1.10
CA LEU A 114 -4.44 -7.12 1.80
C LEU A 114 -5.00 -7.47 3.18
N SER A 115 -5.57 -6.51 3.91
CA SER A 115 -6.27 -6.81 5.17
C SER A 115 -7.48 -7.72 5.00
N THR A 116 -8.15 -7.70 3.84
CA THR A 116 -9.28 -8.60 3.53
C THR A 116 -8.83 -10.00 3.13
N LEU A 117 -7.59 -10.15 2.65
CA LEU A 117 -6.97 -11.42 2.31
C LEU A 117 -6.29 -12.09 3.51
N SER A 118 -6.08 -11.34 4.59
CA SER A 118 -5.48 -11.85 5.83
C SER A 118 -6.43 -12.86 6.49
N PRO A 119 -6.00 -14.12 6.70
CA PRO A 119 -6.79 -15.12 7.41
C PRO A 119 -7.17 -14.59 8.79
N ALA A 120 -8.47 -14.58 9.09
CA ALA A 120 -8.96 -14.25 10.42
C ALA A 120 -8.62 -15.42 11.36
N GLY A 121 -7.44 -15.37 11.97
CA GLY A 121 -6.94 -16.42 12.86
C GLY A 121 -6.21 -17.53 12.11
N GLU A 122 -5.27 -18.15 12.80
CA GLU A 122 -4.41 -19.25 12.36
C GLU A 122 -5.14 -20.21 11.40
N THR A 123 -4.66 -20.29 10.16
CA THR A 123 -4.90 -21.48 9.35
C THR A 123 -4.08 -22.60 10.00
N ARG A 124 -4.68 -23.31 10.96
CA ARG A 124 -4.17 -24.60 11.41
C ARG A 124 -4.19 -25.51 10.19
N VAL A 125 -3.01 -25.81 9.66
CA VAL A 125 -2.82 -26.95 8.77
C VAL A 125 -3.12 -28.18 9.61
N ILE A 126 -4.29 -28.78 9.40
CA ILE A 126 -4.63 -30.08 9.95
C ILE A 126 -3.90 -31.08 9.06
N TYR A 127 -2.92 -31.78 9.62
CA TYR A 127 -2.31 -32.96 9.01
C TYR A 127 -3.22 -34.17 9.19
#